data_AF-A0A3M2CWV0-F1
#
_entry.id   AF-A0A3M2CWV0-F1
#
_cell.length_a   1.000
_cell.length_b   1.000
_cell.length_c   1.000
_cell.angle_alpha   90.00
_cell.angle_beta   90.00
_cell.angle_gamma   90.00
#
_symmetry.space_group_name_H-M   'P 1'
#
loop_
_entity.id
_entity.type
_entity.pdbx_description
1 polymer ?
#
loop_
_entity_poly.entity_id
_entity_poly.type
_entity_poly.pdbx_seq_one_letter_code
_entity_poly.pdbx_strand_id
1 'polypeptide(L)'
;MRDQLILDFPNFVMFVELEWKTRGMKNQARTPWPNGTYVRVRPTASRYAGEVGKIAGFRCLVQPWFGYDVVFSNGKRHFFHERDLEIVSTPGYLEKRNLEQAG
;
A
#
# COMPACT_ATOMS: atom_id res chain seq x y z
N MET A 1 2.11 11.93 17.43
CA MET A 1 1.97 10.53 16.94
C MET A 1 0.81 10.36 15.95
N ARG A 2 -0.36 10.97 16.20
CA ARG A 2 -1.50 11.02 15.26
C ARG A 2 -1.15 11.75 13.95
N ASP A 3 -0.42 12.86 14.04
CA ASP A 3 -0.17 13.73 12.88
C ASP A 3 0.80 13.10 11.87
N GLN A 4 1.77 12.31 12.34
CA GLN A 4 2.70 11.57 11.48
C GLN A 4 2.00 10.50 10.64
N LEU A 5 1.05 9.76 11.25
CA LEU A 5 0.21 8.79 10.54
C LEU A 5 -0.68 9.44 9.47
N ILE A 6 -1.12 10.68 9.67
CA ILE A 6 -1.92 11.40 8.68
C ILE A 6 -1.06 11.84 7.49
N LEU A 7 0.20 12.22 7.73
CA LEU A 7 1.15 12.61 6.69
C LEU A 7 1.65 11.42 5.87
N ASP A 8 1.90 10.28 6.52
CA ASP A 8 2.44 9.08 5.87
C ASP A 8 1.40 8.36 5.00
N PHE A 9 0.10 8.59 5.27
CA PHE A 9 -1.02 7.93 4.59
C PHE A 9 -2.09 8.94 4.14
N PRO A 10 -1.82 9.76 3.10
CA PRO A 10 -2.84 10.61 2.52
C PRO A 10 -4.05 9.75 2.08
N ASN A 11 -5.26 10.14 2.51
CA ASN A 11 -6.54 9.42 2.37
C ASN A 11 -6.80 8.27 3.37
N PHE A 12 -5.99 8.10 4.41
CA PHE A 12 -6.20 7.05 5.43
C PHE A 12 -7.57 7.13 6.11
N VAL A 13 -7.99 8.34 6.51
CA VAL A 13 -9.29 8.54 7.17
C VAL A 13 -10.44 8.13 6.24
N MET A 14 -10.40 8.53 4.98
CA MET A 14 -11.41 8.15 3.98
C MET A 14 -11.43 6.63 3.74
N PHE A 15 -10.26 5.99 3.72
CA PHE A 15 -10.17 4.53 3.62
C PHE A 15 -10.80 3.82 4.83
N VAL A 16 -10.49 4.28 6.05
CA VAL A 16 -11.04 3.74 7.29
C VAL A 16 -12.57 3.92 7.34
N GLU A 17 -13.07 5.08 6.93
CA GLU A 17 -14.51 5.35 6.84
C GLU A 17 -15.21 4.45 5.82
N LEU A 18 -14.56 4.14 4.70
CA LEU A 18 -15.08 3.23 3.69
C LEU A 18 -15.05 1.77 4.18
N GLU A 19 -13.96 1.31 4.80
CA GLU A 19 -13.86 -0.04 5.39
C GLU A 19 -14.92 -0.25 6.50
N TRP A 20 -15.19 0.76 7.33
CA TRP A 20 -16.24 0.68 8.36
C TRP A 20 -17.65 0.58 7.79
N LYS A 21 -17.91 1.17 6.61
CA LYS A 21 -19.20 1.07 5.91
C LYS A 21 -19.45 -0.32 5.31
N THR A 22 -18.40 -1.10 5.06
CA THR A 22 -18.50 -2.41 4.39
C THR A 22 -18.90 -3.60 5.25
N ARG A 23 -18.96 -3.45 6.58
CA ARG A 23 -19.53 -4.32 7.65
C ARG A 23 -19.77 -5.85 7.48
N GLY A 24 -19.34 -6.56 6.43
CA GLY A 24 -19.78 -7.95 6.26
C GLY A 24 -19.32 -8.78 5.07
N MET A 25 -18.21 -8.50 4.35
CA MET A 25 -17.83 -9.37 3.23
C MET A 25 -16.38 -9.84 3.13
N LYS A 26 -15.46 -9.46 4.03
CA LYS A 26 -14.08 -9.99 4.00
C LYS A 26 -13.54 -10.23 5.41
N ASN A 27 -12.98 -11.42 5.62
CA ASN A 27 -12.53 -11.94 6.93
C ASN A 27 -11.37 -11.18 7.58
N GLN A 28 -10.78 -10.16 6.94
CA GLN A 28 -9.74 -9.31 7.53
C GLN A 28 -9.85 -7.89 6.98
N ALA A 29 -9.82 -6.91 7.88
CA ALA A 29 -9.62 -5.51 7.53
C ALA A 29 -8.25 -5.37 6.84
N ARG A 30 -8.23 -4.93 5.59
CA ARG A 30 -6.97 -4.68 4.87
C ARG A 30 -6.51 -3.28 5.20
N THR A 31 -5.27 -3.10 5.64
CA THR A 31 -4.70 -1.76 5.89
C THR A 31 -3.88 -1.34 4.66
N PRO A 32 -3.99 -0.09 4.18
CA PRO A 32 -3.18 0.37 3.07
C PRO A 32 -1.69 0.32 3.44
N TRP A 33 -0.87 -0.01 2.46
CA TRP A 33 0.57 -0.03 2.62
C TRP A 33 1.13 1.39 2.63
N PRO A 34 2.15 1.67 3.44
CA PRO A 34 2.72 3.00 3.57
C PRO A 34 3.44 3.42 2.29
N ASN A 35 3.50 4.73 2.08
CA ASN A 35 4.36 5.30 1.06
C ASN A 35 5.82 4.92 1.35
N GLY A 36 6.54 4.58 0.28
CA GLY A 36 7.91 4.13 0.33
C GLY A 36 8.11 2.63 0.49
N THR A 37 7.04 1.85 0.65
CA THR A 37 7.08 0.38 0.55
C THR A 37 7.61 -0.04 -0.82
N TYR A 38 8.53 -0.99 -0.85
CA TYR A 38 8.96 -1.63 -2.09
C TYR A 38 8.04 -2.81 -2.39
N VAL A 39 7.53 -2.83 -3.61
CA VAL A 39 6.60 -3.85 -4.10
C VAL A 39 7.12 -4.46 -5.39
N ARG A 40 6.87 -5.74 -5.57
CA ARG A 40 7.07 -6.47 -6.82
C ARG A 40 5.74 -6.61 -7.54
N VAL A 41 5.75 -6.36 -8.84
CA VAL A 41 4.59 -6.61 -9.70
C VAL A 41 4.45 -8.10 -9.96
N ARG A 42 3.27 -8.67 -9.68
CA ARG A 42 3.00 -10.09 -9.90
C ARG A 42 3.06 -10.44 -11.39
N PRO A 43 3.41 -11.69 -11.75
CA PRO A 43 3.52 -12.13 -13.15
C PRO A 43 2.24 -11.97 -13.98
N THR A 44 1.08 -11.89 -13.32
CA THR A 44 -0.23 -11.69 -13.96
C THR A 44 -0.40 -10.29 -14.57
N ALA A 45 0.43 -9.31 -14.20
CA ALA A 45 0.41 -7.96 -14.76
C ALA A 45 1.47 -7.82 -15.87
N SER A 46 1.06 -8.06 -17.12
CA SER A 46 1.94 -8.38 -18.25
C SER A 46 3.03 -7.37 -18.60
N ARG A 47 2.82 -6.07 -18.41
CA ARG A 47 3.78 -5.03 -18.85
C ARG A 47 4.96 -4.82 -17.91
N TYR A 48 4.77 -5.03 -16.61
CA TYR A 48 5.77 -4.75 -15.57
C TYR A 48 6.05 -5.99 -14.72
N ALA A 49 5.64 -7.17 -15.18
CA ALA A 49 5.75 -8.43 -14.46
C ALA A 49 7.16 -8.66 -13.89
N GLY A 50 7.25 -8.87 -12.58
CA GLY A 50 8.51 -9.11 -11.88
C GLY A 50 9.32 -7.85 -11.55
N GLU A 51 8.97 -6.69 -12.09
CA GLU A 51 9.65 -5.44 -11.75
C GLU A 51 9.37 -5.03 -10.30
N VAL A 52 10.38 -4.43 -9.67
CA VAL A 52 10.29 -3.87 -8.32
C VAL A 52 10.22 -2.35 -8.41
N GLY A 53 9.26 -1.77 -7.72
CA GLY A 53 9.10 -0.32 -7.61
C GLY A 53 8.74 0.11 -6.21
N LYS A 54 8.74 1.43 -6.00
CA LYS A 54 8.44 2.06 -4.71
C LYS A 54 7.06 2.69 -4.76
N ILE A 55 6.24 2.44 -3.73
CA ILE A 55 4.95 3.11 -3.59
C ILE A 55 5.18 4.60 -3.35
N ALA A 56 4.60 5.43 -4.22
CA ALA A 56 4.62 6.89 -4.10
C ALA A 56 3.27 7.47 -3.66
N GLY A 57 2.19 6.69 -3.73
CA GLY A 57 0.87 7.12 -3.29
C GLY A 57 -0.15 6.00 -3.27
N PHE A 58 -1.08 6.09 -2.34
CA PHE A 58 -2.27 5.26 -2.27
C PHE A 58 -3.44 5.92 -3.03
N ARG A 59 -4.21 5.12 -3.77
CA ARG A 59 -5.47 5.56 -4.39
C ARG A 59 -6.61 4.65 -3.97
N CYS A 60 -7.61 5.25 -3.34
CA CYS A 60 -8.89 4.60 -3.11
C CYS A 60 -9.69 4.61 -4.43
N LEU A 61 -10.22 3.45 -4.83
CA LEU A 61 -11.19 3.36 -5.93
C LEU A 61 -12.58 3.00 -5.36
N VAL A 62 -13.51 2.57 -6.21
CA VAL A 62 -14.77 1.98 -5.76
C VAL A 62 -14.49 0.67 -5.04
N GLN A 63 -15.10 0.48 -3.87
CA GLN A 63 -14.90 -0.74 -3.08
C GLN A 63 -15.25 -2.01 -3.88
N PRO A 64 -14.53 -3.12 -3.66
CA PRO A 64 -13.41 -3.33 -2.73
C PRO A 64 -12.03 -2.99 -3.33
N TRP A 65 -12.01 -2.21 -4.41
CA TRP A 65 -10.83 -1.94 -5.21
C TRP A 65 -10.10 -0.72 -4.69
N PHE A 66 -8.78 -0.86 -4.59
CA PHE A 66 -7.86 0.22 -4.33
C PHE A 66 -6.51 -0.19 -4.92
N GLY A 67 -5.58 0.76 -4.98
CA GLY A 67 -4.28 0.49 -5.54
C GLY A 67 -3.27 1.56 -5.17
N TYR A 68 -2.13 1.49 -5.88
CA TYR A 68 -0.98 2.30 -5.57
C TYR A 68 -0.36 2.84 -6.85
N ASP A 69 0.10 4.09 -6.78
CA ASP A 69 1.05 4.61 -7.74
C ASP A 69 2.45 4.10 -7.38
N VAL A 70 3.04 3.32 -8.27
CA VAL A 70 4.38 2.75 -8.12
C VAL A 70 5.34 3.49 -9.05
N VAL A 71 6.48 3.91 -8.50
CA VAL A 71 7.59 4.52 -9.24
C VAL A 71 8.73 3.52 -9.34
N PHE A 72 9.18 3.25 -10.56
CA PHE A 72 10.28 2.33 -10.86
C PHE A 72 11.62 3.06 -10.90
N SER A 73 12.73 2.31 -10.89
CA SER A 73 14.10 2.86 -10.95
C SER A 73 14.38 3.71 -12.18
N ASN A 74 13.68 3.44 -13.30
CA ASN A 74 13.76 4.22 -14.54
C ASN A 74 12.93 5.53 -14.50
N GLY A 75 12.35 5.89 -13.35
CA GLY A 75 11.52 7.08 -13.17
C GLY A 75 10.10 6.97 -13.72
N LYS A 76 9.73 5.85 -14.38
CA LYS A 76 8.35 5.63 -14.82
C LYS A 76 7.44 5.44 -13.63
N ARG A 77 6.22 5.97 -13.75
CA ARG A 77 5.14 5.85 -12.78
C ARG A 77 3.98 5.08 -13.39
N HIS A 78 3.44 4.12 -12.65
CA HIS A 78 2.26 3.36 -13.08
C HIS A 78 1.35 3.04 -11.90
N PHE A 79 0.05 2.98 -12.16
CA PHE A 79 -0.96 2.59 -11.16
C PHE A 79 -1.20 1.08 -11.23
N PHE A 80 -1.20 0.42 -10.08
CA PHE A 80 -1.53 -1.01 -9.96
C PHE A 80 -2.61 -1.21 -8.90
N HIS A 81 -3.47 -2.22 -9.10
CA HIS A 81 -4.34 -2.66 -8.01
C HIS A 81 -3.49 -3.38 -6.95
N GLU A 82 -3.94 -3.35 -5.70
CA GLU A 82 -3.26 -4.05 -4.61
C GLU A 82 -3.02 -5.54 -4.91
N ARG A 83 -4.01 -6.21 -5.51
CA ARG A 83 -3.90 -7.64 -5.89
C ARG A 83 -2.80 -7.94 -6.90
N ASP A 84 -2.35 -6.94 -7.67
CA ASP A 84 -1.34 -7.09 -8.71
C ASP A 84 0.08 -6.96 -8.13
N LEU A 85 0.19 -6.69 -6.82
CA LEU A 85 1.43 -6.38 -6.14
C LEU A 85 1.72 -7.37 -5.01
N GLU A 86 2.99 -7.43 -4.64
CA GLU A 86 3.51 -8.18 -3.49
C GLU A 86 4.54 -7.32 -2.75
N ILE A 87 4.43 -7.23 -1.43
CA ILE A 87 5.41 -6.50 -0.61
C ILE A 87 6.76 -7.22 -0.68
N VAL A 88 7.80 -6.46 -1.02
CA VAL A 88 9.20 -6.90 -0.93
C VAL A 88 9.83 -6.43 0.37
N SER A 89 9.61 -5.16 0.73
CA SER A 89 10.03 -4.59 2.02
C SER A 89 9.22 -3.37 2.39
N THR A 90 9.09 -3.11 3.69
CA THR A 90 8.46 -1.91 4.23
C THR A 90 9.51 -0.82 4.47
N PRO A 91 9.13 0.47 4.57
CA PRO A 91 10.05 1.52 4.97
C PRO A 91 10.76 1.21 6.29
N GLY A 92 12.07 1.45 6.37
CA GLY A 92 12.90 1.06 7.53
C GLY A 92 12.48 1.68 8.87
N TYR A 93 11.65 2.73 8.91
CA TYR A 93 11.09 3.26 10.14
C TYR A 93 10.00 2.35 10.76
N LEU A 94 9.36 1.49 9.96
CA LEU A 94 8.40 0.50 10.45
C LEU A 94 9.09 -0.78 10.93
N GLU A 95 10.22 -1.15 10.33
CA GLU A 95 11.03 -2.28 10.79
C GLU A 95 11.57 -2.04 12.21
N LYS A 96 12.03 -0.82 12.51
CA LYS A 96 12.45 -0.42 13.86
C LYS A 96 11.32 -0.51 14.88
N ARG A 97 10.09 -0.10 14.50
CA ARG A 97 8.92 -0.13 15.39
C ARG A 97 8.49 -1.55 15.77
N ASN A 98 8.56 -2.49 14.82
CA ASN A 98 8.24 -3.89 15.09
C ASN A 98 9.28 -4.57 16.00
N LEU A 99 10.55 -4.16 15.90
CA LEU A 99 11.61 -4.62 16.80
C LEU A 99 11.44 -4.04 18.22
N GLU A 100 11.02 -2.78 18.36
CA GLU A 100 10.77 -2.14 19.65
C GLU A 100 9.50 -2.62 20.37
N GLN A 101 8.53 -3.18 19.64
CA GLN A 101 7.30 -3.74 20.24
C GLN A 101 7.39 -5.25 20.53
N ALA A 102 8.42 -5.94 20.03
CA ALA A 102 8.64 -7.36 20.23
C ALA A 102 9.64 -7.69 21.36
N GLY A 103 10.20 -6.66 22.01
CA GLY A 103 11.03 -6.76 23.22
C GLY A 103 10.34 -6.13 24.41
#